data_AF-A0AAW2H2C8-F1
#
_entry.id   AF-A0AAW2H2C8-F1
#
_cell.length_a   1.000
_cell.length_b   1.000
_cell.length_c   1.000
_cell.angle_alpha   90.00
_cell.angle_beta   90.00
_cell.angle_gamma   90.00
#
_symmetry.space_group_name_H-M   'P 1'
#
loop_
_entity.id
_entity.type
_entity.pdbx_description
1 polymer ?
#
loop_
_entity_poly.entity_id
_entity_poly.type
_entity_poly.pdbx_seq_one_letter_code
_entity_poly.pdbx_strand_id
1 'polypeptide(L)'
;MKHFALLCILFILVHFSTQTPKYENCPENVTKPYICDCCKVTCSLGAKGDLNAIGVACPAVMCAPGSIYYEDESKQYPDCCGNCTKIN
;
A
#
# COMPACT_ATOMS: atom_id res chain seq x y z
N MET A 1 -21.74 -6.02 27.79
CA MET A 1 -21.79 -6.26 26.33
C MET A 1 -21.44 -5.05 25.44
N LYS A 2 -21.19 -3.84 25.99
CA LYS A 2 -20.78 -2.68 25.17
C LYS A 2 -19.30 -2.66 24.76
N HIS A 3 -18.41 -3.23 25.58
CA HIS A 3 -16.97 -3.24 25.31
C HIS A 3 -16.56 -4.17 24.16
N PHE A 4 -17.34 -5.23 23.89
CA PHE A 4 -17.04 -6.18 22.81
C PHE A 4 -17.22 -5.56 21.42
N ALA A 5 -18.27 -4.73 21.25
CA ALA A 5 -18.50 -4.01 20.00
C ALA A 5 -17.39 -2.98 19.70
N LEU A 6 -16.89 -2.31 20.74
CA LEU A 6 -15.79 -1.34 20.63
C LEU A 6 -14.47 -2.00 20.20
N LEU A 7 -14.22 -3.22 20.71
CA LEU A 7 -13.09 -4.05 20.30
C LEU A 7 -13.20 -4.49 18.84
N CYS A 8 -14.38 -4.91 18.39
CA CYS A 8 -14.61 -5.25 16.98
C CYS A 8 -14.37 -4.05 16.04
N ILE A 9 -14.82 -2.85 16.41
CA ILE A 9 -14.60 -1.63 15.62
C ILE A 9 -13.10 -1.31 15.53
N LEU A 10 -12.37 -1.42 16.65
CA LEU A 10 -10.91 -1.23 16.67
C LEU A 10 -10.18 -2.22 15.77
N PHE A 11 -10.55 -3.50 15.80
CA PHE A 11 -9.94 -4.51 14.93
C PHE A 11 -10.20 -4.24 13.45
N ILE A 12 -11.41 -3.81 13.08
CA ILE A 12 -11.75 -3.47 11.69
C ILE A 12 -10.92 -2.25 11.23
N LEU A 13 -10.83 -1.21 12.07
CA LEU A 13 -10.05 0.00 11.76
C LEU A 13 -8.55 -0.31 11.58
N VAL A 14 -7.99 -1.17 12.43
CA VAL A 14 -6.59 -1.61 12.33
C VAL A 14 -6.36 -2.42 11.05
N HIS A 15 -7.27 -3.30 10.66
CA HIS A 15 -7.14 -4.10 9.44
C HIS A 15 -7.23 -3.26 8.16
N PHE A 16 -8.10 -2.24 8.15
CA PHE A 16 -8.19 -1.33 7.00
C PHE A 16 -6.96 -0.44 6.85
N SER A 17 -6.31 -0.06 7.94
CA SER A 17 -5.06 0.73 7.93
C SER A 17 -3.84 -0.04 7.37
N THR A 18 -3.94 -1.36 7.20
CA THR A 18 -2.82 -2.21 6.72
C THR A 18 -2.84 -2.54 5.23
N GLN A 19 -3.77 -2.00 4.43
CA GLN A 19 -3.95 -2.42 3.02
C GLN A 19 -2.94 -1.84 2.02
N THR A 20 -2.05 -0.97 2.46
CA THR A 20 -0.94 -0.37 1.70
C THR A 20 0.38 -0.85 2.29
N PRO A 21 1.12 -1.74 1.60
CA PRO A 21 1.12 -2.02 0.16
C PRO A 21 0.30 -3.25 -0.30
N LYS A 22 0.09 -3.40 -1.62
CA LYS A 22 -0.59 -4.55 -2.23
C LYS A 22 0.35 -5.73 -2.37
N TYR A 23 0.00 -6.90 -1.83
CA TYR A 23 0.76 -8.14 -2.03
C TYR A 23 0.05 -9.08 -2.99
N GLU A 24 0.80 -9.68 -3.91
CA GLU A 24 0.33 -10.70 -4.84
C GLU A 24 1.24 -11.92 -4.77
N ASN A 25 0.67 -13.10 -4.54
CA ASN A 25 1.37 -14.38 -4.44
C ASN A 25 2.44 -14.45 -3.33
N CYS A 26 2.33 -13.59 -2.32
CA CYS A 26 3.23 -13.57 -1.18
C CYS A 26 2.67 -14.41 -0.01
N PRO A 27 3.53 -15.15 0.71
CA PRO A 27 3.13 -15.76 1.96
C PRO A 27 2.78 -14.71 3.02
N GLU A 28 1.92 -15.04 3.98
CA GLU A 28 1.43 -14.12 5.02
C GLU A 28 2.54 -13.54 5.91
N ASN A 29 3.72 -14.17 5.91
CA ASN A 29 4.88 -13.75 6.70
C ASN A 29 5.78 -12.72 5.99
N VAL A 30 5.42 -12.26 4.79
CA VAL A 30 6.18 -11.20 4.10
C VAL A 30 5.94 -9.87 4.81
N THR A 31 6.97 -9.38 5.48
CA THR A 31 6.96 -8.09 6.18
C THR A 31 6.83 -6.93 5.19
N LYS A 32 6.17 -5.84 5.61
CA LYS A 32 6.10 -4.60 4.83
C LYS A 32 7.49 -4.14 4.40
N PRO A 33 7.77 -4.04 3.08
CA PRO A 33 9.02 -3.47 2.65
C PRO A 33 9.06 -2.01 3.08
N TYR A 34 10.11 -1.62 3.79
CA TYR A 34 10.39 -0.22 4.19
C TYR A 34 10.59 0.74 3.00
N ILE A 35 10.49 0.22 1.78
CA ILE A 35 10.93 0.86 0.55
C ILE A 35 9.77 1.63 -0.12
N CYS A 36 8.52 1.35 0.24
CA CYS A 36 7.35 2.01 -0.36
C CYS A 36 6.08 1.92 0.49
N ASP A 37 5.34 3.02 0.55
CA ASP A 37 4.01 3.08 1.19
C ASP A 37 2.89 2.73 0.22
N CYS A 38 2.93 3.24 -1.02
CA CYS A 38 2.04 2.84 -2.12
C CYS A 38 2.80 2.04 -3.19
N CYS A 39 2.71 0.71 -3.13
CA CYS A 39 3.35 -0.16 -4.11
C CYS A 39 2.64 -1.51 -4.23
N LYS A 40 2.97 -2.22 -5.31
CA LYS A 40 2.63 -3.63 -5.50
C LYS A 40 3.85 -4.49 -5.29
N VAL A 41 3.75 -5.47 -4.41
CA VAL A 41 4.78 -6.48 -4.16
C VAL A 41 4.28 -7.79 -4.74
N THR A 42 4.98 -8.31 -5.74
CA THR A 42 4.70 -9.63 -6.30
C THR A 42 5.79 -10.59 -5.87
N CYS A 43 5.40 -11.69 -5.22
CA CYS A 43 6.34 -12.73 -4.83
C CYS A 43 6.34 -13.89 -5.85
N SER A 44 7.51 -14.48 -6.07
CA SER A 44 7.70 -15.64 -6.93
C SER A 44 8.72 -16.60 -6.34
N LEU A 45 8.52 -17.89 -6.56
CA LEU A 45 9.50 -18.91 -6.20
C LEU A 45 10.62 -18.91 -7.25
N GLY A 46 11.84 -18.62 -6.81
CA GLY A 46 13.04 -18.73 -7.62
C GLY A 46 13.39 -20.19 -7.93
N ALA A 47 14.26 -20.38 -8.93
CA ALA A 47 14.67 -21.70 -9.41
C ALA A 47 15.32 -22.61 -8.33
N LYS A 48 15.75 -22.04 -7.20
CA LYS A 48 16.37 -22.76 -6.07
C LYS A 48 15.43 -22.91 -4.86
N GLY A 49 14.16 -22.52 -5.00
CA GLY A 49 13.20 -22.50 -3.90
C GLY A 49 13.24 -21.22 -3.04
N ASP A 50 14.09 -20.26 -3.38
CA ASP A 50 14.15 -18.97 -2.72
C ASP A 50 12.92 -18.11 -3.03
N LEU A 51 12.36 -17.40 -2.05
CA LEU A 51 11.28 -16.45 -2.27
C LEU A 51 11.87 -15.14 -2.82
N ASN A 52 11.55 -14.81 -4.07
CA ASN A 52 11.86 -13.52 -4.66
C ASN A 52 10.65 -12.59 -4.51
N ALA A 53 10.88 -11.33 -4.14
CA ALA A 53 9.85 -10.30 -4.08
C ALA A 53 10.23 -9.14 -5.00
N ILE A 54 9.32 -8.75 -5.89
CA ILE A 54 9.50 -7.63 -6.81
C ILE A 54 8.51 -6.54 -6.41
N GLY A 55 9.03 -5.36 -6.04
CA GLY A 55 8.25 -4.18 -5.73
C GLY A 55 8.08 -3.27 -6.95
N VAL A 56 6.85 -2.87 -7.25
CA VAL A 56 6.49 -1.88 -8.25
C VAL A 56 5.91 -0.68 -7.52
N ALA A 57 6.61 0.45 -7.55
CA ALA A 57 6.18 1.71 -6.97
C ALA A 57 5.29 2.50 -7.95
N CYS A 58 4.72 3.60 -7.45
CA CYS A 58 4.03 4.56 -8.29
C CYS A 58 5.00 5.22 -9.30
N PRO A 59 4.50 5.60 -10.48
CA PRO A 59 5.31 6.35 -11.44
C PRO A 59 5.76 7.68 -10.84
N ALA A 60 6.98 8.11 -11.19
CA ALA A 60 7.45 9.43 -10.80
C ALA A 60 6.60 10.50 -11.52
N VAL A 61 5.87 11.30 -10.76
CA VAL A 61 5.05 12.39 -11.31
C VAL A 61 5.74 13.72 -11.07
N MET A 62 5.94 14.50 -12.14
CA MET A 62 6.35 15.90 -12.04
C MET A 62 5.13 16.80 -12.23
N CYS A 63 4.70 17.45 -11.15
CA CYS A 63 3.58 18.38 -11.21
C CYS A 63 3.95 19.72 -11.84
N ALA A 64 3.03 20.30 -12.60
CA ALA A 64 3.19 21.65 -13.13
C ALA A 64 3.29 22.69 -11.99
N PRO A 65 3.98 23.82 -12.20
CA PRO A 65 4.00 24.92 -11.22
C PRO A 65 2.59 25.32 -10.79
N GLY A 66 2.39 25.53 -9.49
CA GLY A 66 1.06 25.82 -8.91
C GLY A 66 0.17 24.59 -8.68
N SER A 67 0.73 23.37 -8.78
CA SER A 67 0.03 22.13 -8.43
C SER A 67 0.74 21.41 -7.28
N ILE A 68 -0.03 20.68 -6.46
CA ILE A 68 0.48 19.77 -5.42
C ILE A 68 0.31 18.33 -5.85
N TYR A 69 1.30 17.51 -5.49
CA TYR A 69 1.20 16.06 -5.55
C TYR A 69 0.53 15.55 -4.26
N TYR A 70 -0.46 14.68 -4.40
CA TYR A 70 -1.16 14.08 -3.27
C TYR A 70 -1.39 12.59 -3.50
N GLU A 71 -0.94 11.75 -2.57
CA GLU A 71 -1.17 10.31 -2.53
C GLU A 71 -2.35 9.97 -1.62
N ASP A 72 -3.13 8.97 -2.01
CA ASP A 72 -4.28 8.51 -1.23
C ASP A 72 -3.92 7.22 -0.47
N GLU A 73 -3.35 7.39 0.71
CA GLU A 73 -2.91 6.26 1.56
C GLU A 73 -4.05 5.34 2.01
N SER A 74 -5.31 5.75 1.85
CA SER A 74 -6.48 4.95 2.21
C SER A 74 -6.81 3.86 1.17
N LYS A 75 -6.21 3.95 -0.02
CA LYS A 75 -6.44 3.02 -1.12
C LYS A 75 -5.28 2.06 -1.29
N GLN A 76 -5.51 0.99 -2.03
CA GLN A 76 -4.47 0.02 -2.39
C GLN A 76 -3.87 0.37 -3.75
N TYR A 77 -2.63 -0.07 -4.04
CA TYR A 77 -2.01 0.13 -5.35
C TYR A 77 -2.84 -0.49 -6.48
N PRO A 78 -3.02 0.18 -7.64
CA PRO A 78 -2.42 1.46 -8.04
C PRO A 78 -3.22 2.70 -7.62
N ASP A 79 -4.36 2.55 -6.97
CA ASP A 79 -5.28 3.65 -6.69
C ASP A 79 -4.80 4.60 -5.58
N CYS A 80 -3.83 4.16 -4.77
CA CYS A 80 -3.11 5.06 -3.85
C CYS A 80 -2.08 5.95 -4.54
N CYS A 81 -1.76 5.71 -5.82
CA CYS A 81 -0.78 6.54 -6.53
C CYS A 81 -1.29 7.95 -6.70
N GLY A 82 -0.42 8.91 -6.39
CA GLY A 82 -0.82 10.30 -6.31
C GLY A 82 -1.03 10.96 -7.66
N ASN A 83 -1.85 12.01 -7.65
CA ASN A 83 -2.13 12.83 -8.82
C ASN A 83 -1.84 14.32 -8.52
N CYS A 84 -1.53 15.07 -9.57
CA CYS A 84 -1.33 16.51 -9.46
C CYS A 84 -2.67 17.24 -9.40
N THR A 85 -2.89 17.98 -8.32
CA THR A 85 -4.07 18.83 -8.14
C THR A 85 -3.65 20.29 -8.21
N LYS A 86 -4.30 21.09 -9.05
CA LYS A 86 -4.07 22.55 -9.10
C LYS A 86 -4.55 23.20 -7.81
N ILE A 87 -3.72 24.06 -7.25
CA ILE A 87 -4.12 24.95 -6.17
C ILE A 87 -4.67 26.22 -6.85
N ASN A 88 -5.97 26.47 -6.71
CA ASN A 88 -6.60 27.72 -7.14
C ASN A 88 -6.38 28.83 -6.12
#